data_AF-E1JUP6-F1
#
_entry.id   AF-E1JUP6-F1
#
_cell.length_a   1.000
_cell.length_b   1.000
_cell.length_c   1.000
_cell.angle_alpha   90.00
_cell.angle_beta   90.00
_cell.angle_gamma   90.00
#
_symmetry.space_group_name_H-M   'P 1'
#
loop_
_entity.id
_entity.type
_entity.pdbx_description
1 polymer ?
#
loop_
_entity_poly.entity_id
_entity_poly.type
_entity_poly.pdbx_seq_one_letter_code
_entity_poly.pdbx_strand_id
1 'polypeptide(L)'
;MSGCPLLLAGLLLLAACSSAPEPPSGVAGLRFGDPPPQNATPERVPLPSAVAGDLRFYTLPTDEAALDGVRLPRPVLAFYRGRFFSAAATLGSSGDAVALRQRLTKAYGAPYCRDAAKLAICLWRVGAVDAVLEVPEASPARFMLRHRTMADQVAAATGRAKDMPGGEGPPGK
;
A
#
# COMPACT_ATOMS: atom_id res chain seq x y z
N MET A 1 41.80 32.78 40.02
CA MET A 1 40.88 32.68 38.88
C MET A 1 40.58 31.20 38.68
N SER A 2 39.55 30.66 39.33
CA SER A 2 39.17 29.24 39.24
C SER A 2 37.98 29.10 38.30
N GLY A 3 38.22 28.55 37.10
CA GLY A 3 37.21 28.27 36.10
C GLY A 3 36.52 26.93 36.36
N CYS A 4 35.18 26.96 36.39
CA CYS A 4 34.28 25.86 36.65
C CYS A 4 34.13 24.95 35.40
N PRO A 5 34.61 23.69 35.40
CA PRO A 5 34.48 22.79 34.26
C PRO A 5 33.25 21.89 34.45
N LEU A 6 32.04 22.43 34.35
CA LEU A 6 30.81 21.69 34.66
C LEU A 6 29.70 21.82 33.59
N LEU A 7 30.08 22.14 32.34
CA LEU A 7 29.11 22.38 31.25
C LEU A 7 29.23 21.42 30.05
N LEU A 8 30.02 20.34 30.11
CA LEU A 8 30.16 19.40 28.99
C LEU A 8 29.43 18.06 29.14
N ALA A 9 28.81 17.76 30.28
CA ALA A 9 28.18 16.44 30.51
C ALA A 9 26.72 16.33 30.01
N GLY A 10 26.10 17.42 29.56
CA GLY A 10 24.66 17.47 29.23
C GLY A 10 24.27 17.12 27.79
N LEU A 11 25.21 17.12 26.83
CA LEU A 11 24.88 17.01 25.40
C LEU A 11 24.88 15.59 24.82
N LEU A 12 25.32 14.58 25.56
CA LEU A 12 25.47 13.20 25.05
C LEU A 12 24.24 12.30 25.25
N LEU A 13 23.16 12.80 25.88
CA LEU A 13 21.95 12.00 26.17
C LEU A 13 20.80 12.18 25.17
N LEU A 14 20.93 13.04 24.15
CA LEU A 14 19.89 13.24 23.12
C LEU A 14 20.06 12.38 21.86
N ALA A 15 21.08 11.52 21.80
CA ALA A 15 21.24 10.53 20.73
C ALA A 15 20.44 9.23 20.99
N ALA A 16 19.37 9.32 21.80
CA ALA A 16 18.48 8.21 22.07
C ALA A 16 17.64 7.87 20.82
N CYS A 17 18.16 6.92 20.05
CA CYS A 17 17.40 5.90 19.31
C CYS A 17 16.24 6.40 18.44
N SER A 18 16.51 7.28 17.47
CA SER A 18 15.59 7.42 16.33
C SER A 18 15.82 6.24 15.37
N SER A 19 15.34 5.06 15.76
CA SER A 19 15.28 3.92 14.84
C SER A 19 14.25 4.24 13.75
N ALA A 20 14.65 4.04 12.48
CA ALA A 20 13.70 4.16 11.38
C ALA A 20 12.49 3.24 11.64
N PRO A 21 11.26 3.69 11.36
CA PRO A 21 10.09 2.87 11.58
C PRO A 21 10.17 1.59 10.76
N GLU A 22 9.80 0.46 11.37
CA GLU A 22 9.80 -0.83 10.69
C GLU A 22 8.68 -0.87 9.64
N PRO A 23 8.95 -1.34 8.41
CA PRO A 23 7.93 -1.46 7.40
C PRO A 23 6.89 -2.53 7.80
N PRO A 24 5.60 -2.33 7.47
CA PRO A 24 4.62 -3.36 7.69
C PRO A 24 4.98 -4.61 6.87
N SER A 25 5.00 -5.77 7.54
CA SER A 25 5.37 -7.03 6.91
C SER A 25 4.29 -7.59 5.98
N GLY A 26 3.05 -7.12 6.15
CA GLY A 26 1.91 -7.41 5.30
C GLY A 26 0.59 -7.06 6.00
N VAL A 27 -0.50 -7.75 5.65
CA VAL A 27 -1.87 -7.42 6.08
C VAL A 27 -2.77 -8.65 5.99
N ALA A 28 -3.81 -8.70 6.81
CA ALA A 28 -4.79 -9.79 6.81
C ALA A 28 -4.18 -11.19 7.07
N GLY A 29 -3.13 -11.24 7.89
CA GLY A 29 -2.39 -12.47 8.18
C GLY A 29 -1.44 -12.93 7.06
N LEU A 30 -1.33 -12.18 5.96
CA LEU A 30 -0.39 -12.44 4.88
C LEU A 30 0.82 -11.53 4.98
N ARG A 31 1.99 -12.08 4.66
CA ARG A 31 3.23 -11.34 4.43
C ARG A 31 3.42 -11.09 2.94
N PHE A 32 4.11 -10.02 2.58
CA PHE A 32 4.50 -9.81 1.19
C PHE A 32 5.31 -11.00 0.66
N GLY A 33 4.91 -11.54 -0.49
CA GLY A 33 5.48 -12.76 -1.08
C GLY A 33 4.76 -14.07 -0.73
N ASP A 34 3.78 -14.06 0.17
CA ASP A 34 3.01 -15.27 0.50
C ASP A 34 2.12 -15.70 -0.69
N PRO A 35 1.81 -17.00 -0.82
CA PRO A 35 0.85 -17.49 -1.80
C PRO A 35 -0.60 -17.11 -1.41
N PRO A 36 -1.57 -17.20 -2.35
CA PRO A 36 -2.98 -17.00 -2.05
C PRO A 36 -3.45 -17.97 -0.94
N PRO A 37 -4.22 -17.48 0.05
CA PRO A 37 -4.83 -18.35 1.06
C PRO A 37 -5.78 -19.36 0.41
N GLN A 38 -5.81 -20.58 0.94
CA GLN A 38 -6.66 -21.66 0.40
C GLN A 38 -8.15 -21.37 0.54
N ASN A 39 -8.55 -20.55 1.52
CA ASN A 39 -9.93 -20.16 1.77
C ASN A 39 -10.31 -18.82 1.10
N ALA A 40 -9.43 -18.24 0.28
CA ALA A 40 -9.71 -16.97 -0.39
C ALA A 40 -10.59 -17.18 -1.63
N THR A 41 -11.57 -16.30 -1.82
CA THR A 41 -12.48 -16.33 -2.97
C THR A 41 -11.90 -15.50 -4.11
N PRO A 42 -11.75 -16.04 -5.33
CA PRO A 42 -11.28 -15.25 -6.47
C PRO A 42 -12.23 -14.08 -6.79
N GLU A 43 -11.66 -12.88 -6.94
CA GLU A 43 -12.38 -11.66 -7.31
C GLU A 43 -12.17 -11.37 -8.81
N ARG A 44 -13.26 -11.12 -9.55
CA ARG A 44 -13.18 -10.80 -10.98
C ARG A 44 -12.92 -9.30 -11.17
N VAL A 45 -11.67 -8.97 -11.47
CA VAL A 45 -11.26 -7.61 -11.85
C VAL A 45 -10.98 -7.57 -13.35
N PRO A 46 -11.58 -6.63 -14.11
CA PRO A 46 -11.20 -6.41 -15.50
C PRO A 46 -9.72 -6.03 -15.59
N LEU A 47 -8.93 -6.85 -16.28
CA LEU A 47 -7.49 -6.67 -16.41
C LEU A 47 -7.06 -6.51 -17.87
N PRO A 48 -6.01 -5.72 -18.15
CA PRO A 48 -5.33 -5.78 -19.44
C PRO A 48 -4.84 -7.20 -19.73
N SER A 49 -4.95 -7.64 -20.99
CA SER A 49 -4.56 -8.98 -21.43
C SER A 49 -3.11 -9.34 -21.07
N ALA A 50 -2.20 -8.35 -21.13
CA ALA A 50 -0.79 -8.51 -20.80
C ALA A 50 -0.51 -9.00 -19.37
N VAL A 51 -1.43 -8.78 -18.43
CA VAL A 51 -1.30 -9.23 -17.04
C VAL A 51 -2.41 -10.19 -16.61
N ALA A 52 -3.36 -10.52 -17.50
CA ALA A 52 -4.50 -11.37 -17.20
C ALA A 52 -4.10 -12.84 -16.88
N GLY A 53 -2.87 -13.27 -17.14
CA GLY A 53 -2.32 -14.56 -16.70
C GLY A 53 -1.65 -14.51 -15.32
N ASP A 54 -0.98 -13.40 -15.01
CA ASP A 54 -0.07 -13.29 -13.87
C ASP A 54 -0.69 -12.57 -12.66
N LEU A 55 -1.66 -11.68 -12.89
CA LEU A 55 -2.29 -10.88 -11.85
C LEU A 55 -3.64 -11.50 -11.46
N ARG A 56 -3.82 -11.73 -10.16
CA ARG A 56 -5.01 -12.35 -9.57
C ARG A 56 -5.45 -11.54 -8.36
N PHE A 57 -6.76 -11.48 -8.14
CA PHE A 57 -7.36 -10.81 -6.99
C PHE A 57 -8.20 -11.79 -6.20
N TYR A 58 -8.21 -11.61 -4.89
CA TYR A 58 -8.97 -12.44 -3.98
C TYR A 58 -9.59 -11.59 -2.86
N THR A 59 -10.68 -12.08 -2.31
CA THR A 59 -11.25 -11.62 -1.04
C THR A 59 -11.12 -12.72 0.00
N LEU A 60 -11.03 -12.33 1.27
CA LEU A 60 -11.07 -13.27 2.38
C LEU A 60 -12.53 -13.48 2.82
N PRO A 61 -12.85 -14.66 3.40
CA PRO A 61 -14.19 -14.91 3.96
C PRO A 61 -14.45 -14.10 5.23
N THR A 62 -13.40 -13.60 5.88
CA THR A 62 -13.53 -12.66 6.99
C THR A 62 -13.77 -11.26 6.42
N ASP A 63 -14.80 -10.60 6.93
CA ASP A 63 -15.16 -9.25 6.47
C ASP A 63 -14.11 -8.19 6.81
N GLU A 64 -13.05 -8.53 7.56
CA GLU A 64 -12.17 -7.56 8.19
C GLU A 64 -10.74 -8.05 8.29
N ALA A 65 -9.81 -7.20 7.89
CA ALA A 65 -8.40 -7.31 8.24
C ALA A 65 -8.00 -6.13 9.14
N ALA A 66 -6.92 -6.30 9.90
CA ALA A 66 -6.27 -5.21 10.62
C ALA A 66 -4.89 -4.91 10.02
N LEU A 67 -4.56 -3.63 9.90
CA LEU A 67 -3.21 -3.11 9.68
C LEU A 67 -2.92 -2.06 10.74
N ASP A 68 -1.93 -2.29 11.61
CA ASP A 68 -1.56 -1.38 12.70
C ASP A 68 -2.77 -0.93 13.57
N GLY A 69 -3.67 -1.88 13.84
CA GLY A 69 -4.91 -1.63 14.58
C GLY A 69 -5.97 -0.84 13.81
N VAL A 70 -5.82 -0.68 12.50
CA VAL A 70 -6.85 -0.12 11.61
C VAL A 70 -7.59 -1.23 10.89
N ARG A 71 -8.92 -1.17 11.02
CA ARG A 71 -9.85 -2.08 10.36
C ARG A 71 -9.93 -1.76 8.87
N LEU A 72 -9.66 -2.75 8.04
CA LEU A 72 -9.83 -2.70 6.60
C LEU A 72 -11.01 -3.61 6.25
N PRO A 73 -12.20 -3.04 5.95
CA PRO A 73 -13.35 -3.86 5.64
C PRO A 73 -13.21 -4.46 4.23
N ARG A 74 -13.43 -5.77 4.14
CA ARG A 74 -13.43 -6.59 2.92
C ARG A 74 -12.27 -6.24 1.97
N PRO A 75 -11.01 -6.41 2.42
CA PRO A 75 -9.87 -6.07 1.61
C PRO A 75 -9.82 -6.96 0.36
N VAL A 76 -9.55 -6.34 -0.78
CA VAL A 76 -9.20 -7.03 -2.01
C VAL A 76 -7.68 -7.21 -2.04
N LEU A 77 -7.26 -8.46 -2.07
CA LEU A 77 -5.86 -8.89 -2.06
C LEU A 77 -5.39 -9.14 -3.49
N ALA A 78 -4.28 -8.53 -3.90
CA ALA A 78 -3.70 -8.70 -5.22
C ALA A 78 -2.41 -9.53 -5.15
N PHE A 79 -2.30 -10.47 -6.10
CA PHE A 79 -1.19 -11.40 -6.25
C PHE A 79 -0.62 -11.29 -7.65
N TYR A 80 0.69 -11.14 -7.75
CA TYR A 80 1.40 -11.15 -9.03
C TYR A 80 2.28 -12.39 -9.09
N ARG A 81 2.08 -13.23 -10.12
CA ARG A 81 2.76 -14.54 -10.28
C ARG A 81 2.64 -15.41 -9.03
N GLY A 82 1.44 -15.41 -8.43
CA GLY A 82 1.13 -16.18 -7.23
C GLY A 82 1.74 -15.64 -5.94
N ARG A 83 2.21 -14.39 -5.91
CA ARG A 83 2.85 -13.77 -4.73
C ARG A 83 2.07 -12.54 -4.28
N PHE A 84 1.72 -12.49 -2.99
CA PHE A 84 1.01 -11.37 -2.39
C PHE A 84 1.85 -10.11 -2.49
N PHE A 85 1.29 -9.04 -3.04
CA PHE A 85 2.02 -7.78 -3.19
C PHE A 85 1.19 -6.54 -2.85
N SER A 86 -0.13 -6.63 -2.75
CA SER A 86 -0.96 -5.47 -2.45
C SER A 86 -2.29 -5.87 -1.82
N ALA A 87 -2.78 -5.06 -0.89
CA ALA A 87 -4.16 -5.10 -0.45
C ALA A 87 -4.78 -3.71 -0.60
N ALA A 88 -6.05 -3.66 -1.00
CA ALA A 88 -6.82 -2.43 -1.04
C ALA A 88 -8.18 -2.62 -0.39
N ALA A 89 -8.66 -1.59 0.30
CA ALA A 89 -9.98 -1.60 0.91
C ALA A 89 -10.65 -0.23 0.73
N THR A 90 -11.96 -0.24 0.55
CA THR A 90 -12.79 0.96 0.62
C THR A 90 -13.18 1.19 2.07
N LEU A 91 -12.93 2.38 2.59
CA LEU A 91 -13.25 2.72 3.98
C LEU A 91 -14.75 3.01 4.13
N GLY A 92 -15.32 2.69 5.29
CA GLY A 92 -16.76 2.78 5.54
C GLY A 92 -17.27 4.21 5.70
N SER A 93 -16.42 5.12 6.17
CA SER A 93 -16.77 6.52 6.42
C SER A 93 -15.57 7.47 6.24
N SER A 94 -15.85 8.77 6.15
CA SER A 94 -14.82 9.81 6.18
C SER A 94 -14.06 9.85 7.51
N GLY A 95 -14.73 9.51 8.62
CA GLY A 95 -14.12 9.37 9.95
C GLY A 95 -13.03 8.30 9.98
N ASP A 96 -13.26 7.17 9.31
CA ASP A 96 -12.27 6.09 9.21
C ASP A 96 -11.02 6.54 8.45
N ALA A 97 -11.16 7.33 7.39
CA ALA A 97 -10.04 7.89 6.64
C ALA A 97 -9.19 8.83 7.49
N VAL A 98 -9.83 9.70 8.28
CA VAL A 98 -9.14 10.61 9.21
C VAL A 98 -8.39 9.82 10.28
N ALA A 99 -9.04 8.82 10.89
CA ALA A 99 -8.45 7.98 11.91
C ALA A 99 -7.26 7.16 11.36
N LEU A 100 -7.39 6.60 10.16
CA LEU A 100 -6.32 5.87 9.49
C LEU A 100 -5.14 6.80 9.19
N ARG A 101 -5.38 7.99 8.64
CA ARG A 101 -4.32 8.98 8.38
C ARG A 101 -3.55 9.32 9.65
N GLN A 102 -4.24 9.57 10.76
CA GLN A 102 -3.61 9.88 12.05
C GLN A 102 -2.75 8.72 12.55
N ARG A 103 -3.25 7.48 12.46
CA ARG A 103 -2.51 6.29 12.90
C ARG A 103 -1.28 6.02 12.04
N LEU A 104 -1.40 6.07 10.71
CA LEU A 104 -0.25 5.95 9.81
C LEU A 104 0.77 7.06 10.05
N THR A 105 0.31 8.30 10.28
CA THR A 105 1.21 9.42 10.59
C THR A 105 1.97 9.21 11.89
N LYS A 106 1.29 8.65 12.91
CA LYS A 106 1.93 8.31 14.18
C LYS A 106 2.95 7.17 14.03
N ALA A 107 2.63 6.16 13.22
CA ALA A 107 3.50 4.99 13.02
C ALA A 107 4.71 5.28 12.13
N TYR A 108 4.51 6.06 11.06
CA TYR A 108 5.44 6.17 9.95
C TYR A 108 5.92 7.60 9.65
N GLY A 109 5.47 8.59 10.43
CA GLY A 109 5.75 10.00 10.19
C GLY A 109 4.81 10.65 9.18
N ALA A 110 5.08 11.92 8.85
CA ALA A 110 4.22 12.70 7.97
C ALA A 110 4.18 12.11 6.54
N PRO A 111 2.99 11.96 5.93
CA PRO A 111 2.88 11.55 4.52
C PRO A 111 3.35 12.65 3.57
N TYR A 112 3.70 12.23 2.34
CA TYR A 112 3.63 13.11 1.19
C TYR A 112 2.17 13.16 0.71
N CYS A 113 1.52 14.31 0.82
CA CYS A 113 0.16 14.51 0.31
C CYS A 113 0.15 15.43 -0.90
N ARG A 114 -0.75 15.15 -1.84
CA ARG A 114 -1.09 16.03 -2.96
C ARG A 114 -2.60 16.07 -3.14
N ASP A 115 -3.09 17.23 -3.52
CA ASP A 115 -4.49 17.43 -3.92
C ASP A 115 -4.54 17.61 -5.43
N ALA A 116 -5.40 16.84 -6.10
CA ALA A 116 -5.58 16.90 -7.54
C ALA A 116 -7.08 16.92 -7.87
N ALA A 117 -7.56 18.06 -8.34
CA ALA A 117 -8.97 18.32 -8.64
C ALA A 117 -9.91 17.99 -7.47
N LYS A 118 -10.45 16.77 -7.43
CA LYS A 118 -11.43 16.30 -6.42
C LYS A 118 -10.93 15.09 -5.62
N LEU A 119 -9.61 14.91 -5.57
CA LEU A 119 -8.96 13.76 -4.96
C LEU A 119 -7.74 14.21 -4.17
N ALA A 120 -7.77 13.98 -2.86
CA ALA A 120 -6.59 14.06 -2.02
C ALA A 120 -5.91 12.68 -1.99
N ILE A 121 -4.58 12.64 -2.18
CA ILE A 121 -3.79 11.42 -2.09
C ILE A 121 -2.65 11.65 -1.11
N CYS A 122 -2.58 10.82 -0.08
CA CYS A 122 -1.48 10.80 0.87
C CYS A 122 -0.70 9.48 0.78
N LEU A 123 0.62 9.57 0.73
CA LEU A 123 1.55 8.46 0.57
C LEU A 123 2.54 8.43 1.75
N TRP A 124 2.63 7.26 2.39
CA TRP A 124 3.72 6.91 3.29
C TRP A 124 4.62 5.89 2.58
N ARG A 125 5.93 6.12 2.63
CA ARG A 125 6.95 5.19 2.14
C ARG A 125 7.75 4.69 3.32
N VAL A 126 7.68 3.38 3.56
CA VAL A 126 8.36 2.74 4.69
C VAL A 126 9.09 1.52 4.16
N GLY A 127 10.42 1.57 4.15
CA GLY A 127 11.23 0.52 3.52
C GLY A 127 10.80 0.27 2.07
N ALA A 128 10.44 -0.97 1.73
CA ALA A 128 9.97 -1.36 0.39
C ALA A 128 8.44 -1.23 0.19
N VAL A 129 7.71 -0.69 1.15
CA VAL A 129 6.24 -0.66 1.16
C VAL A 129 5.70 0.76 0.99
N ASP A 130 4.70 0.88 0.13
CA ASP A 130 3.88 2.08 0.00
C ASP A 130 2.54 1.86 0.74
N ALA A 131 2.15 2.80 1.60
CA ALA A 131 0.78 2.93 2.09
C ALA A 131 0.17 4.18 1.45
N VAL A 132 -0.97 4.02 0.78
CA VAL A 132 -1.63 5.07 0.01
C VAL A 132 -3.05 5.25 0.54
N LEU A 133 -3.40 6.48 0.90
CA LEU A 133 -4.77 6.86 1.24
C LEU A 133 -5.28 7.85 0.19
N GLU A 134 -6.35 7.45 -0.48
CA GLU A 134 -7.08 8.25 -1.46
C GLU A 134 -8.39 8.72 -0.82
N VAL A 135 -8.62 10.04 -0.80
CA VAL A 135 -9.83 10.66 -0.27
C VAL A 135 -10.48 11.48 -1.38
N PRO A 136 -11.35 10.86 -2.20
CA PRO A 136 -12.15 11.57 -3.17
C PRO A 136 -13.25 12.40 -2.47
N GLU A 137 -13.64 13.51 -3.09
CA GLU A 137 -14.64 14.44 -2.53
C GLU A 137 -16.04 13.82 -2.45
N ALA A 138 -16.41 13.00 -3.45
CA ALA A 138 -17.78 12.52 -3.66
C ALA A 138 -17.95 11.00 -3.50
N SER A 139 -16.92 10.27 -3.07
CA SER A 139 -16.99 8.83 -2.88
C SER A 139 -16.23 8.39 -1.63
N PRO A 140 -16.45 7.14 -1.16
CA PRO A 140 -15.74 6.65 0.01
C PRO A 140 -14.23 6.62 -0.22
N ALA A 141 -13.47 6.93 0.83
CA ALA A 141 -12.02 6.88 0.81
C ALA A 141 -11.53 5.45 0.53
N ARG A 142 -10.36 5.34 -0.09
CA ARG A 142 -9.72 4.06 -0.41
C ARG A 142 -8.34 4.02 0.21
N PHE A 143 -8.02 2.90 0.83
CA PHE A 143 -6.69 2.62 1.33
C PHE A 143 -6.06 1.50 0.53
N MET A 144 -4.77 1.62 0.26
CA MET A 144 -3.96 0.57 -0.37
C MET A 144 -2.62 0.45 0.33
N LEU A 145 -2.20 -0.79 0.57
CA LEU A 145 -0.86 -1.13 1.04
C LEU A 145 -0.20 -2.03 -0.01
N ARG A 146 1.00 -1.72 -0.47
CA ARG A 146 1.67 -2.52 -1.52
C ARG A 146 3.19 -2.58 -1.41
N HIS A 147 3.76 -3.70 -1.84
CA HIS A 147 5.20 -3.87 -2.02
C HIS A 147 5.65 -3.21 -3.33
N ARG A 148 6.51 -2.21 -3.24
CA ARG A 148 6.88 -1.30 -4.33
C ARG A 148 7.53 -2.00 -5.52
N THR A 149 8.54 -2.84 -5.29
CA THR A 149 9.23 -3.54 -6.40
C THR A 149 8.29 -4.42 -7.23
N MET A 150 7.31 -5.07 -6.59
CA MET A 150 6.34 -5.89 -7.31
C MET A 150 5.30 -5.01 -8.02
N ALA A 151 4.88 -3.92 -7.37
CA ALA A 151 4.01 -2.93 -8.01
C ALA A 151 4.65 -2.31 -9.26
N ASP A 152 5.95 -2.02 -9.23
CA ASP A 152 6.72 -1.50 -10.37
C ASP A 152 6.81 -2.54 -11.51
N GLN A 153 6.98 -3.83 -11.19
CA GLN A 153 6.93 -4.90 -12.18
C GLN A 153 5.56 -5.02 -12.84
N VAL A 154 4.48 -4.95 -12.05
CA VAL A 154 3.12 -4.94 -12.58
C VAL A 154 2.90 -3.71 -13.46
N ALA A 155 3.33 -2.53 -13.03
CA ALA A 155 3.21 -1.28 -13.80
C ALA A 155 4.01 -1.33 -15.11
N ALA A 156 5.21 -1.91 -15.10
CA ALA A 156 6.00 -2.11 -16.31
C ALA A 156 5.33 -3.11 -17.27
N ALA A 157 4.74 -4.18 -16.75
CA ALA A 157 4.02 -5.16 -17.55
C ALA A 157 2.73 -4.58 -18.18
N THR A 158 2.01 -3.71 -17.46
CA THR A 158 0.83 -3.03 -17.99
C THR A 158 1.16 -1.88 -18.93
N GLY A 159 2.24 -1.13 -18.68
CA GLY A 159 2.71 -0.04 -19.54
C GLY A 159 3.17 -0.52 -20.91
N ARG A 160 3.96 -1.60 -20.97
CA ARG A 160 4.39 -2.21 -22.24
C ARG A 160 3.24 -2.68 -23.13
N ALA A 161 2.07 -2.99 -22.56
CA ALA A 161 0.89 -3.39 -23.31
C ALA A 161 0.25 -2.21 -24.08
N LYS A 162 0.42 -0.98 -23.57
CA LYS A 162 -0.09 0.24 -24.22
C LYS A 162 0.72 0.62 -25.46
N ASP A 163 1.97 0.17 -25.52
CA ASP A 163 2.93 0.48 -26.59
C ASP A 163 3.00 -0.61 -27.68
N MET A 164 2.22 -1.71 -27.58
CA MET A 164 2.10 -2.67 -28.67
C MET A 164 1.04 -2.19 -29.68
N PRO A 165 1.41 -1.85 -30.92
CA PRO A 165 0.42 -1.60 -31.97
C PRO A 165 -0.36 -2.90 -32.21
N GLY A 166 -1.70 -2.78 -32.26
CA GLY A 166 -2.60 -3.91 -32.40
C GLY A 166 -2.18 -4.82 -33.55
N GLY A 167 -1.93 -6.09 -33.24
CA GLY A 167 -1.70 -7.12 -34.24
C GLY A 167 -2.92 -7.21 -35.15
N GLU A 168 -2.72 -6.79 -36.39
CA GLU A 168 -3.59 -7.05 -37.53
C GLU A 168 -3.98 -8.54 -37.53
N GLY A 169 -5.28 -8.81 -37.41
CA GLY A 169 -5.80 -10.17 -37.58
C GLY A 169 -5.55 -10.66 -39.01
N PRO A 170 -5.34 -11.97 -39.22
CA PRO A 170 -5.06 -12.49 -40.55
C PRO A 170 -6.27 -12.29 -41.48
N PRO A 171 -6.06 -12.01 -42.78
CA PRO A 171 -7.16 -11.93 -43.73
C PRO A 171 -7.82 -13.30 -43.84
N GLY A 172 -9.12 -13.33 -43.53
CA GLY A 172 -9.96 -14.50 -43.74
C GLY A 172 -9.94 -14.90 -45.21
N LYS A 173 -9.77 -16.21 -45.46
CA LYS A 173 -10.03 -16.83 -46.76
C LYS A 173 -11.50 -17.17 -46.88
#